data_AF-A0A7Z9WKF0-F1
#
_entry.id   AF-A0A7Z9WKF0-F1
#
_cell.length_a   1.000
_cell.length_b   1.000
_cell.length_c   1.000
_cell.angle_alpha   90.00
_cell.angle_beta   90.00
_cell.angle_gamma   90.00
#
_symmetry.space_group_name_H-M   'P 1'
#
loop_
_entity.id
_entity.type
_entity.pdbx_description
1 polymer ?
#
loop_
_entity_poly.entity_id
_entity_poly.type
_entity_poly.pdbx_seq_one_letter_code
_entity_poly.pdbx_strand_id
1 'polypeptide(L)'
;FPILAVVATQAEGETVVRDAAELRVKETDRIAAIVSELRKLGAHIEERPDGFVVEGPTRLVGARVDSHGDHRLAMSLAVAGLVAEGETIIEGAECIGDSFPGFGERLAVLIS
;
A
#
# COMPACT_ATOMS: atom_id res chain seq x y z
N PHE A 1 1.90 8.43 -3.39
CA PHE A 1 3.18 7.77 -3.18
C PHE A 1 3.02 6.29 -2.83
N PRO A 2 2.22 5.88 -1.82
CA PRO A 2 2.18 4.47 -1.38
C PRO A 2 1.86 3.46 -2.50
N ILE A 3 1.04 3.84 -3.48
CA ILE A 3 0.73 3.02 -4.66
C ILE A 3 1.96 2.53 -5.45
N LEU A 4 3.07 3.29 -5.46
CA LEU A 4 4.29 2.87 -6.16
C LEU A 4 4.95 1.67 -5.47
N ALA A 5 4.83 1.54 -4.14
CA ALA A 5 5.30 0.37 -3.43
C ALA A 5 4.52 -0.88 -3.85
N VAL A 6 3.19 -0.75 -4.00
CA VAL A 6 2.32 -1.83 -4.47
C VAL A 6 2.74 -2.27 -5.87
N VAL A 7 2.93 -1.34 -6.80
CA VAL A 7 3.39 -1.65 -8.16
C VAL A 7 4.76 -2.35 -8.14
N ALA A 8 5.69 -1.86 -7.31
CA ALA A 8 7.02 -2.45 -7.17
C ALA A 8 6.97 -3.92 -6.69
N THR A 9 5.99 -4.30 -5.87
CA THR A 9 5.82 -5.72 -5.47
C THR A 9 5.52 -6.64 -6.66
N GLN A 10 5.00 -6.10 -7.77
CA GLN A 10 4.62 -6.86 -8.96
C GLN A 10 5.62 -6.70 -10.12
N ALA A 11 6.62 -5.83 -9.97
CA ALA A 11 7.65 -5.59 -10.98
C ALA A 11 8.77 -6.62 -10.87
N GLU A 12 9.41 -6.98 -11.98
CA GLU A 12 10.58 -7.86 -11.97
C GLU A 12 11.84 -7.11 -11.48
N GLY A 13 12.55 -7.71 -10.51
CA GLY A 13 13.81 -7.20 -10.00
C GLY A 13 13.67 -6.31 -8.77
N GLU A 14 14.70 -5.50 -8.52
CA GLU A 14 14.77 -4.58 -7.38
C GLU A 14 14.28 -3.18 -7.78
N THR A 15 13.33 -2.63 -7.02
CA THR A 15 12.93 -1.23 -7.09
C THR A 15 13.41 -0.50 -5.85
N VAL A 16 14.12 0.61 -6.04
CA VAL A 16 14.69 1.41 -4.97
C VAL A 16 14.08 2.81 -4.95
N VAL A 17 13.46 3.16 -3.83
CA VAL A 17 12.98 4.51 -3.52
C VAL A 17 13.97 5.19 -2.59
N ARG A 18 14.38 6.42 -2.94
CA ARG A 18 15.31 7.28 -2.17
C ARG A 18 14.82 8.73 -2.17
N ASP A 19 15.46 9.57 -1.37
CA ASP A 19 15.21 11.01 -1.29
C ASP A 19 13.76 11.37 -0.95
N ALA A 20 13.09 10.49 -0.19
CA ALA A 20 11.66 10.57 0.14
C ALA A 20 11.40 10.75 1.65
N ALA A 21 12.38 11.26 2.40
CA ALA A 21 12.30 11.42 3.85
C ALA A 21 11.12 12.32 4.30
N GLU A 22 10.65 13.23 3.46
CA GLU A 22 9.48 14.07 3.71
C GLU A 22 8.17 13.29 3.85
N LEU A 23 8.13 12.04 3.38
CA LEU A 23 6.98 11.16 3.52
C LEU A 23 6.77 10.68 4.97
N ARG A 24 7.80 10.76 5.81
CA ARG A 24 7.73 10.37 7.22
C ARG A 24 6.94 11.34 8.09
N VAL A 25 6.77 12.59 7.64
CA VAL A 25 6.15 13.69 8.40
C VAL A 25 4.82 14.14 7.78
N LYS A 26 4.12 13.26 7.07
CA LYS A 26 2.81 13.55 6.48
C LYS A 26 1.69 13.26 7.50
N GLU A 27 0.48 12.96 7.02
CA GLU A 27 -0.65 12.55 7.86
C GLU A 27 -0.28 11.35 8.75
N THR A 28 0.60 10.47 8.25
CA THR A 28 1.30 9.41 8.98
C THR A 28 2.75 9.30 8.49
N ASP A 29 3.58 8.48 9.15
CA ASP A 29 4.84 8.02 8.56
C ASP A 29 4.52 7.04 7.42
N ARG A 30 4.37 7.58 6.21
CA ARG A 30 3.96 6.81 5.04
C ARG A 30 4.99 5.77 4.62
N ILE A 31 6.27 5.96 4.93
CA ILE A 31 7.32 4.98 4.64
C ILE A 31 7.16 3.80 5.58
N ALA A 32 7.15 4.05 6.90
CA ALA A 32 7.02 3.00 7.88
C ALA A 32 5.71 2.22 7.69
N ALA A 33 4.59 2.93 7.48
CA ALA A 33 3.28 2.32 7.33
C ALA A 33 3.16 1.45 6.07
N ILE A 34 3.56 1.93 4.87
CA ILE A 34 3.45 1.09 3.67
C ILE A 34 4.36 -0.15 3.75
N VAL A 35 5.56 -0.01 4.35
CA VAL A 35 6.46 -1.14 4.56
C VAL A 35 5.84 -2.15 5.53
N SER A 36 5.29 -1.70 6.66
CA SER A 36 4.67 -2.60 7.63
C SER A 36 3.47 -3.34 7.06
N GLU A 37 2.58 -2.63 6.35
CA GLU A 37 1.35 -3.23 5.82
C GLU A 37 1.62 -4.16 4.63
N LEU A 38 2.52 -3.81 3.70
CA LEU A 38 2.89 -4.72 2.60
C LEU A 38 3.62 -5.97 3.10
N ARG A 39 4.40 -5.89 4.19
CA ARG A 39 5.00 -7.08 4.82
C ARG A 39 3.94 -8.04 5.37
N LYS A 40 2.83 -7.54 5.92
CA LYS A 40 1.70 -8.39 6.36
C LYS A 40 1.09 -9.15 5.19
N LEU A 41 1.08 -8.53 4.01
CA LEU A 41 0.64 -9.15 2.75
C LEU A 41 1.71 -10.05 2.09
N GLY A 42 2.87 -10.21 2.72
CA GLY A 42 3.94 -11.10 2.26
C GLY A 42 4.97 -10.46 1.33
N ALA A 43 4.95 -9.15 1.10
CA ALA A 43 5.90 -8.48 0.21
C ALA A 43 7.35 -8.53 0.73
N HIS A 44 8.30 -8.71 -0.18
CA HIS A 44 9.73 -8.52 0.09
C HIS A 44 10.08 -7.03 0.01
N ILE A 45 9.92 -6.31 1.13
CA ILE A 45 10.16 -4.87 1.23
C ILE A 45 11.00 -4.53 2.47
N GLU A 46 11.99 -3.65 2.30
CA GLU A 46 12.89 -3.18 3.35
C GLU A 46 12.82 -1.65 3.52
N GLU A 47 12.54 -1.19 4.73
CA GLU A 47 12.53 0.22 5.09
C GLU A 47 13.94 0.83 5.04
N ARG A 48 14.04 2.08 4.58
CA ARG A 48 15.24 2.92 4.66
C ARG A 48 14.88 4.29 5.26
N PRO A 49 15.82 5.02 5.89
CA PRO A 49 15.53 6.33 6.49
C PRO A 49 14.87 7.34 5.55
N ASP A 50 15.12 7.26 4.24
CA ASP A 50 14.62 8.17 3.22
C ASP A 50 13.85 7.45 2.09
N GLY A 51 13.34 6.24 2.35
CA GLY A 51 12.62 5.46 1.35
C GLY A 51 12.48 3.98 1.72
N PHE A 52 12.55 3.12 0.71
CA PHE A 52 12.50 1.67 0.88
C PHE A 52 13.01 0.95 -0.38
N VAL A 53 13.30 -0.33 -0.24
CA VAL A 53 13.66 -1.23 -1.33
C VAL A 53 12.60 -2.32 -1.42
N VAL A 54 12.15 -2.64 -2.63
CA VAL A 54 11.21 -3.73 -2.90
C VAL A 54 11.85 -4.70 -3.89
N GLU A 55 11.83 -5.98 -3.58
CA GLU A 55 12.21 -7.05 -4.50
C GLU A 55 10.93 -7.72 -5.03
N GLY A 56 10.76 -7.71 -6.35
CA GLY A 56 9.62 -8.32 -7.02
C GLY A 56 10.02 -9.27 -8.15
N PRO A 57 9.06 -10.05 -8.69
CA PRO A 57 7.67 -10.07 -8.26
C PRO A 57 7.48 -10.88 -6.96
N THR A 58 6.57 -10.43 -6.10
CA THR A 58 6.11 -11.14 -4.91
C THR A 58 4.63 -11.46 -5.01
N ARG A 59 4.27 -12.73 -4.80
CA ARG A 59 2.87 -13.15 -4.68
C ARG A 59 2.32 -12.67 -3.34
N LEU A 60 1.42 -11.69 -3.36
CA LEU A 60 0.79 -11.20 -2.15
C LEU A 60 -0.29 -12.17 -1.66
N VAL A 61 -0.46 -12.25 -0.34
CA VAL A 61 -1.48 -13.05 0.33
C VAL A 61 -2.34 -12.13 1.19
N GLY A 62 -3.65 -12.34 1.17
CA GLY A 62 -4.60 -11.54 1.91
C GLY A 62 -4.35 -11.57 3.42
N ALA A 63 -4.50 -10.41 4.06
CA ALA A 63 -4.32 -10.24 5.49
C ALA A 63 -5.20 -9.09 6.03
N ARG A 64 -5.27 -8.96 7.36
CA ARG A 64 -5.73 -7.71 7.99
C ARG A 64 -4.60 -6.68 7.95
N VAL A 65 -4.91 -5.52 7.40
CA VAL A 65 -4.02 -4.36 7.29
C VAL A 65 -4.73 -3.11 7.81
N ASP A 66 -3.96 -2.07 8.12
CA ASP A 66 -4.45 -0.81 8.69
C ASP A 66 -4.10 0.37 7.78
N SER A 67 -5.06 1.27 7.57
CA SER A 67 -4.85 2.52 6.83
C SER A 67 -4.06 3.58 7.59
N HIS A 68 -3.93 3.44 8.91
CA HIS A 68 -3.34 4.42 9.82
C HIS A 68 -3.98 5.81 9.69
N GLY A 69 -5.25 5.88 9.29
CA GLY A 69 -5.98 7.13 9.02
C GLY A 69 -5.51 7.88 7.76
N ASP A 70 -4.68 7.28 6.91
CA ASP A 70 -4.17 7.90 5.68
C ASP A 70 -4.92 7.37 4.45
N HIS A 71 -5.74 8.24 3.86
CA HIS A 71 -6.54 7.93 2.66
C HIS A 71 -5.72 7.42 1.48
N ARG A 72 -4.47 7.90 1.31
CA ARG A 72 -3.60 7.41 0.23
C ARG A 72 -3.06 6.02 0.52
N LEU A 73 -2.80 5.71 1.79
CA LEU A 73 -2.43 4.37 2.20
C LEU A 73 -3.61 3.41 2.02
N ALA A 74 -4.79 3.78 2.51
CA ALA A 74 -6.02 3.00 2.38
C ALA A 74 -6.36 2.64 0.92
N MET A 75 -6.35 3.62 0.00
CA MET A 75 -6.56 3.36 -1.43
C MET A 75 -5.48 2.45 -2.03
N SER A 76 -4.22 2.57 -1.58
CA SER A 76 -3.13 1.74 -2.07
C SER A 76 -3.26 0.30 -1.58
N LEU A 77 -3.65 0.10 -0.32
CA LEU A 77 -3.93 -1.21 0.25
C LEU A 77 -5.14 -1.88 -0.40
N ALA A 78 -6.15 -1.11 -0.81
CA ALA A 78 -7.28 -1.63 -1.59
C ALA A 78 -6.81 -2.23 -2.93
N VAL A 79 -5.92 -1.53 -3.64
CA VAL A 79 -5.32 -2.06 -4.88
C VAL A 79 -4.43 -3.28 -4.60
N ALA A 80 -3.65 -3.27 -3.51
CA ALA A 80 -2.85 -4.42 -3.11
C ALA A 80 -3.73 -5.66 -2.84
N GLY A 81 -4.89 -5.46 -2.20
CA GLY A 81 -5.87 -6.52 -1.94
C GLY A 81 -6.48 -7.13 -3.20
N LEU A 82 -6.56 -6.39 -4.32
CA LEU A 82 -7.06 -6.92 -5.60
C LEU A 82 -6.10 -7.91 -6.28
N VAL A 83 -4.80 -7.79 -6.01
CA VAL A 83 -3.76 -8.68 -6.56
C VAL A 83 -3.32 -9.74 -5.56
N ALA A 84 -3.70 -9.59 -4.29
CA ALA A 84 -3.43 -10.55 -3.24
C ALA A 84 -4.36 -11.77 -3.35
N GLU A 85 -3.83 -12.93 -2.98
CA GLU A 85 -4.63 -14.14 -2.89
C GLU A 85 -5.34 -14.27 -1.55
N GLY A 86 -6.65 -14.45 -1.60
CA GLY A 86 -7.49 -14.54 -0.40
C GLY A 86 -8.05 -13.19 0.02
N GLU A 87 -8.60 -13.14 1.22
CA GLU A 87 -9.29 -11.95 1.72
C GLU A 87 -8.30 -10.95 2.33
N THR A 88 -8.35 -9.70 1.86
CA THR A 88 -7.68 -8.57 2.51
C THR A 88 -8.71 -7.70 3.20
N ILE A 89 -8.54 -7.46 4.50
CA ILE A 89 -9.42 -6.59 5.29
C ILE A 89 -8.63 -5.34 5.68
N ILE A 90 -9.13 -4.16 5.31
CA ILE A 90 -8.47 -2.88 5.58
C ILE A 90 -9.20 -2.15 6.71
N GLU A 91 -8.53 -1.96 7.83
CA GLU A 91 -9.03 -1.17 8.96
C GLU A 91 -8.88 0.34 8.70
N GLY A 92 -9.87 1.12 9.11
CA GLY A 92 -9.87 2.58 8.95
C GLY A 92 -10.09 3.07 7.51
N ALA A 93 -10.60 2.22 6.61
CA ALA A 93 -10.78 2.56 5.19
C ALA A 93 -11.76 3.73 4.93
N GLU A 94 -12.55 4.13 5.93
CA GLU A 94 -13.46 5.28 5.85
C GLU A 94 -12.75 6.61 5.55
N CYS A 95 -11.45 6.75 5.92
CA CYS A 95 -10.67 7.95 5.64
C CYS A 95 -10.52 8.23 4.14
N ILE A 96 -10.72 7.24 3.27
CA ILE A 96 -10.72 7.43 1.81
C ILE A 96 -11.72 8.52 1.39
N GLY A 97 -12.85 8.62 2.09
CA GLY A 97 -13.89 9.62 1.82
C GLY A 97 -13.40 11.07 1.91
N ASP A 98 -12.31 11.33 2.64
CA ASP A 98 -11.76 12.68 2.79
C ASP A 98 -11.18 13.24 1.49
N SER A 99 -10.73 12.37 0.58
CA SER A 99 -10.13 12.78 -0.70
C SER A 99 -10.83 12.21 -1.92
N PHE A 100 -11.46 11.03 -1.80
CA PHE A 100 -12.17 10.39 -2.91
C PHE A 100 -13.46 9.71 -2.43
N PRO A 101 -14.52 10.49 -2.15
CA PRO A 101 -15.85 9.94 -1.94
C PRO A 101 -16.28 9.03 -3.10
N GLY A 102 -16.80 7.85 -2.79
CA GLY A 102 -17.27 6.90 -3.79
C GLY A 102 -16.17 6.00 -4.39
N PHE A 103 -14.96 5.99 -3.82
CA PHE A 103 -13.83 5.20 -4.34
C PHE A 103 -14.16 3.70 -4.44
N GLY A 104 -14.77 3.11 -3.41
CA GLY A 104 -15.09 1.68 -3.39
C GLY A 104 -16.07 1.29 -4.49
N GLU A 105 -17.11 2.10 -4.69
CA GLU A 105 -18.10 1.91 -5.75
C GLU A 105 -17.46 2.04 -7.14
N ARG A 106 -16.55 3.01 -7.32
CA ARG A 106 -15.80 3.17 -8.57
C ARG A 106 -14.89 1.99 -8.85
N LEU A 107 -14.21 1.48 -7.82
CA LEU A 107 -13.32 0.34 -7.95
C LEU A 107 -14.10 -0.93 -8.31
N ALA A 108 -15.26 -1.15 -7.67
CA ALA A 108 -16.12 -2.31 -7.92
C ALA A 108 -16.58 -2.42 -9.38
N VAL A 109 -16.87 -1.30 -10.05
CA VAL A 109 -17.30 -1.27 -11.46
C VAL A 109 -16.18 -1.68 -12.43
N LEU A 110 -14.91 -1.57 -12.04
CA LEU A 110 -13.76 -1.91 -12.90
C LEU A 110 -13.35 -3.39 -12.83
N ILE A 111 -13.79 -4.10 -11.78
CA ILE A 111 -13.40 -5.50 -11.51
C ILE A 111 -14.56 -6.48 -11.69
N SER A 112 -15.74 -5.98 -12.08
CA SER A 112 -16.90 -6.78 -12.51
C SER A 112 -16.82 -7.17 -13.97
#